data_AF-A0A931QCG9-F1
#
_entry.id   AF-A0A931QCG9-F1
#
_cell.length_a   1.000
_cell.length_b   1.000
_cell.length_c   1.000
_cell.angle_alpha   90.00
_cell.angle_beta   90.00
_cell.angle_gamma   90.00
#
_symmetry.space_group_name_H-M   'P 1'
#
loop_
_entity.id
_entity.type
_entity.pdbx_description
1 polymer ?
#
loop_
_entity_poly.entity_id
_entity_poly.type
_entity_poly.pdbx_seq_one_letter_code
_entity_poly.pdbx_strand_id
1 'polypeptide(L)'
;MSGQVETVMEIYAAFGQGDLASILDKLDDDIRLDEGIRSMSIPYLQAGTGKEHVTTFFTNLAAQIEFTVFEPGVICEGSDTVIVPIREAGRNLLSGGEIPEDTMIHMWTFGADGRVVALRHIGDWAHHERAAQPTTAAPPAGATLSVLSDTISVLQSGGEFEVFELTGPEDSGPPPHAHPWVEAFYVLEGAVEVTTDVTQSFKKGEFCSTPAGVVHSYRLIGPETRILVMSSGSHGSAFFADMDANLVPGEPTPESMPAVIDIAKRNGLTSPLFA
;
A
#
# COMPACT_ATOMS: atom_id res chain seq x y z
N MET A 1 31.13 22.05 13.29
CA MET A 1 30.31 21.12 12.49
C MET A 1 31.30 20.20 11.80
N SER A 2 31.10 18.89 11.84
CA SER A 2 31.99 17.97 11.13
C SER A 2 31.75 18.03 9.62
N GLY A 3 32.67 17.46 8.84
CA GLY A 3 32.50 17.36 7.39
C GLY A 3 31.31 16.48 6.98
N GLN A 4 30.91 15.51 7.80
CA GLN A 4 29.73 14.66 7.53
C GLN A 4 28.45 15.47 7.67
N VAL A 5 28.31 16.23 8.76
CA VAL A 5 27.15 17.10 9.00
C VAL A 5 27.06 18.20 7.94
N GLU A 6 28.19 18.80 7.55
CA GLU A 6 28.25 19.77 6.45
C GLU A 6 27.78 19.16 5.13
N THR A 7 28.25 17.95 4.79
CA THR A 7 27.80 17.22 3.59
C THR A 7 26.29 16.98 3.58
N VAL A 8 25.71 16.54 4.71
CA VAL A 8 24.26 16.33 4.81
C VAL A 8 23.48 17.65 4.65
N MET A 9 23.96 18.74 5.22
CA MET A 9 23.34 20.06 5.06
C MET A 9 23.39 20.57 3.62
N GLU A 10 24.52 20.33 2.93
CA GLU A 10 24.66 20.63 1.50
C GLU A 10 23.68 19.82 0.65
N ILE A 11 23.48 18.53 0.97
CA ILE A 11 22.49 17.67 0.30
C ILE A 11 21.07 18.24 0.48
N TYR A 12 20.67 18.65 1.69
CA TYR A 12 19.35 19.26 1.90
C TYR A 12 19.19 20.59 1.17
N ALA A 13 20.24 21.41 1.13
CA ALA A 13 20.23 22.66 0.38
C ALA A 13 20.08 22.42 -1.13
N ALA A 14 20.78 21.43 -1.68
CA ALA A 14 20.68 21.01 -3.07
C ALA A 14 19.28 20.44 -3.40
N PHE A 15 18.72 19.63 -2.51
CA PHE A 15 17.35 19.12 -2.62
C PHE A 15 16.32 20.25 -2.72
N GLY A 16 16.41 21.25 -1.84
CA GLY A 16 15.52 22.42 -1.87
C GLY A 16 15.65 23.27 -3.15
N GLN A 17 16.73 23.11 -3.91
CA GLN A 17 16.97 23.80 -5.19
C GLN A 17 16.66 22.90 -6.42
N GLY A 18 16.32 21.63 -6.20
CA GLY A 18 16.19 20.64 -7.28
C GLY A 18 17.52 20.29 -7.96
N ASP A 19 18.66 20.54 -7.30
CA ASP A 19 20.00 20.27 -7.83
C ASP A 19 20.43 18.83 -7.57
N LEU A 20 19.90 17.91 -8.38
CA LEU A 20 20.24 16.50 -8.31
C LEU A 20 21.73 16.23 -8.57
N ALA A 21 22.38 17.02 -9.43
CA ALA A 21 23.79 16.81 -9.75
C ALA A 21 24.69 17.01 -8.52
N SER A 22 24.43 18.07 -7.74
CA SER A 22 25.15 18.32 -6.49
C SER A 22 24.87 17.25 -5.42
N ILE A 23 23.66 16.69 -5.37
CA ILE A 23 23.37 15.56 -4.47
C ILE A 23 24.21 14.34 -4.87
N LEU A 24 24.19 13.96 -6.16
CA LEU A 24 24.89 12.77 -6.66
C LEU A 24 26.41 12.84 -6.49
N ASP A 25 27.01 14.04 -6.51
CA ASP A 25 28.45 14.23 -6.28
C ASP A 25 28.89 13.82 -4.86
N LYS A 26 27.97 13.89 -3.88
CA LYS A 26 28.23 13.51 -2.48
C LYS A 26 28.07 12.01 -2.20
N LEU A 27 27.52 11.26 -3.15
CA LEU A 27 27.22 9.83 -2.98
C LEU A 27 28.34 8.96 -3.53
N ASP A 28 28.55 7.81 -2.91
CA ASP A 28 29.33 6.72 -3.46
C ASP A 28 28.64 6.18 -4.74
N ASP A 29 29.43 5.63 -5.68
CA ASP A 29 28.88 5.09 -6.93
C ASP A 29 27.99 3.86 -6.69
N ASP A 30 28.25 3.12 -5.61
CA ASP A 30 27.50 1.94 -5.14
C ASP A 30 26.59 2.26 -3.92
N ILE A 31 26.15 3.51 -3.77
CA ILE A 31 25.21 3.97 -2.72
C ILE A 31 24.01 3.01 -2.58
N ARG A 32 23.74 2.55 -1.35
CA ARG A 32 22.56 1.73 -1.05
C ARG A 32 21.42 2.60 -0.53
N LEU A 33 20.27 2.53 -1.19
CA LEU A 33 19.06 3.24 -0.79
C LEU A 33 18.06 2.25 -0.20
N ASP A 34 17.62 2.50 1.03
CA ASP A 34 16.54 1.79 1.71
C ASP A 34 16.69 0.25 1.76
N GLU A 35 17.92 -0.24 1.86
CA GLU A 35 18.18 -1.67 1.98
C GLU A 35 17.43 -2.28 3.18
N GLY A 36 16.68 -3.36 2.93
CA GLY A 36 15.93 -4.09 3.96
C GLY A 36 14.55 -3.49 4.30
N ILE A 37 14.06 -2.48 3.58
CA ILE A 37 12.64 -2.12 3.66
C ILE A 37 11.77 -3.24 3.06
N ARG A 38 10.52 -3.32 3.52
CA ARG A 38 9.54 -4.23 2.90
C ARG A 38 9.27 -3.80 1.45
N SER A 39 8.94 -4.77 0.60
CA SER A 39 8.47 -4.49 -0.76
C SER A 39 7.14 -3.72 -0.68
N MET A 40 7.04 -2.65 -1.48
CA MET A 40 5.86 -1.78 -1.59
C MET A 40 5.57 -1.52 -3.07
N SER A 41 4.34 -1.16 -3.41
CA SER A 41 3.96 -0.82 -4.79
C SER A 41 4.26 0.64 -5.17
N ILE A 42 4.84 1.44 -4.27
CA ILE A 42 5.12 2.86 -4.49
C ILE A 42 6.45 3.07 -5.22
N PRO A 43 6.49 3.72 -6.39
CA PRO A 43 7.70 3.83 -7.20
C PRO A 43 8.88 4.57 -6.56
N TYR A 44 8.63 5.52 -5.66
CA TYR A 44 9.68 6.24 -4.94
C TYR A 44 10.07 5.58 -3.60
N LEU A 45 9.46 4.47 -3.20
CA LEU A 45 9.82 3.70 -2.00
C LEU A 45 10.34 2.30 -2.36
N GLN A 46 11.33 2.26 -3.24
CA GLN A 46 11.97 1.02 -3.70
C GLN A 46 13.41 0.96 -3.21
N ALA A 47 13.77 -0.15 -2.56
CA ALA A 47 15.16 -0.42 -2.24
C ALA A 47 15.98 -0.60 -3.52
N GLY A 48 17.22 -0.13 -3.52
CA GLY A 48 18.13 -0.33 -4.65
C GLY A 48 19.51 0.26 -4.46
N THR A 49 20.36 0.11 -5.46
CA THR A 49 21.79 0.43 -5.37
C THR A 49 22.24 1.28 -6.56
N GLY A 50 23.15 2.21 -6.28
CA GLY A 50 23.85 3.02 -7.25
C GLY A 50 23.15 4.33 -7.61
N LYS A 51 23.92 5.25 -8.22
CA LYS A 51 23.46 6.60 -8.57
C LYS A 51 22.32 6.63 -9.59
N GLU A 52 22.23 5.64 -10.46
CA GLU A 52 21.10 5.47 -11.39
C GLU A 52 19.79 5.21 -10.64
N HIS A 53 19.83 4.36 -9.60
CA HIS A 53 18.67 4.10 -8.74
C HIS A 53 18.27 5.36 -7.97
N VAL A 54 19.24 6.11 -7.43
CA VAL A 54 18.97 7.40 -6.75
C VAL A 54 18.33 8.42 -7.71
N THR A 55 18.78 8.47 -8.97
CA THR A 55 18.17 9.33 -9.99
C THR A 55 16.71 8.94 -10.25
N THR A 56 16.42 7.63 -10.32
CA THR A 56 15.07 7.10 -10.49
C THR A 56 14.19 7.44 -9.29
N PHE A 57 14.72 7.31 -8.07
CA PHE A 57 14.05 7.71 -6.82
C PHE A 57 13.60 9.18 -6.88
N PHE A 58 14.53 10.12 -7.14
CA PHE A 58 14.19 11.54 -7.17
C PHE A 58 13.23 11.89 -8.32
N THR A 59 13.35 11.23 -9.47
CA THR A 59 12.43 11.40 -10.60
C THR A 59 11.01 10.99 -10.21
N ASN A 60 10.84 9.82 -9.58
CA ASN A 60 9.54 9.34 -9.13
C ASN A 60 8.98 10.21 -8.01
N LEU A 61 9.82 10.64 -7.07
CA LEU A 61 9.43 11.50 -5.95
C LEU A 61 8.89 12.85 -6.48
N ALA A 62 9.65 13.52 -7.36
CA ALA A 62 9.24 14.81 -7.93
C ALA A 62 7.98 14.71 -8.80
N ALA A 63 7.76 13.58 -9.47
CA ALA A 63 6.57 13.37 -10.30
C ALA A 63 5.30 13.09 -9.46
N GLN A 64 5.45 12.59 -8.23
CA GLN A 64 4.33 12.03 -7.48
C GLN A 64 4.05 12.75 -6.17
N ILE A 65 4.99 13.49 -5.61
CA ILE A 65 4.85 14.07 -4.27
C ILE A 65 5.06 15.57 -4.30
N GLU A 66 4.06 16.27 -3.77
CA GLU A 66 4.15 17.67 -3.39
C GLU A 66 4.34 17.73 -1.87
N PHE A 67 5.53 18.13 -1.41
CA PHE A 67 5.76 18.37 0.02
C PHE A 67 5.11 19.70 0.43
N THR A 68 4.24 19.66 1.44
CA THR A 68 3.67 20.84 2.09
C THR A 68 4.46 21.23 3.33
N VAL A 69 5.16 20.27 3.94
CA VAL A 69 6.17 20.48 4.99
C VAL A 69 7.38 19.60 4.66
N PHE A 70 8.58 20.17 4.76
CA PHE A 70 9.84 19.43 4.71
C PHE A 70 10.88 20.20 5.54
N GLU A 71 10.99 19.86 6.81
CA GLU A 71 11.78 20.61 7.78
C GLU A 71 12.77 19.68 8.50
N PRO A 72 14.07 19.78 8.18
CA PRO A 72 15.11 19.07 8.92
C PRO A 72 15.19 19.53 10.38
N GLY A 73 15.11 18.59 11.31
CA GLY A 73 15.18 18.79 12.74
C GLY A 73 16.61 18.70 13.30
N VAL A 74 16.73 18.21 14.53
CA VAL A 74 18.02 18.12 15.24
C VAL A 74 18.91 17.06 14.58
N ILE A 75 20.09 17.46 14.14
CA ILE A 75 21.08 16.57 13.55
C ILE A 75 21.85 15.83 14.65
N CYS A 76 21.83 14.50 14.58
CA CYS A 76 22.56 13.60 15.48
C CYS A 76 23.73 12.97 14.73
N GLU A 77 24.96 13.21 15.20
CA GLU A 77 26.18 12.70 14.58
C GLU A 77 26.77 11.53 15.38
N GLY A 78 27.09 10.43 14.67
CA GLY A 78 27.86 9.28 15.14
C GLY A 78 29.25 9.23 14.48
N SER A 79 29.92 8.07 14.54
CA SER A 79 31.25 7.91 13.95
C SER A 79 31.28 7.96 12.42
N ASP A 80 30.29 7.30 11.81
CA ASP A 80 30.13 7.11 10.36
C ASP A 80 28.68 7.35 9.93
N THR A 81 27.86 7.90 10.83
CA THR A 81 26.42 7.98 10.64
C THR A 81 25.94 9.38 11.03
N VAL A 82 25.08 9.96 10.21
CA VAL A 82 24.34 11.19 10.53
C VAL A 82 22.86 10.86 10.48
N ILE A 83 22.13 11.16 11.55
CA ILE A 83 20.69 10.91 11.67
C ILE A 83 19.98 12.25 11.75
N VAL A 84 18.98 12.44 10.90
CA VAL A 84 18.20 13.68 10.85
C VAL A 84 16.70 13.34 10.85
N PRO A 85 15.95 13.70 11.89
CA PRO A 85 14.50 13.68 11.84
C PRO A 85 14.03 14.80 10.91
N ILE A 86 13.19 14.45 9.95
CA ILE A 86 12.53 15.35 9.01
C ILE A 86 11.07 15.37 9.40
N ARG A 87 10.57 16.55 9.75
CA ARG A 87 9.12 16.77 9.80
C ARG A 87 8.65 16.94 8.38
N GLU A 88 7.73 16.09 7.95
CA GLU A 88 7.20 16.09 6.60
C GLU A 88 5.68 16.04 6.59
N ALA A 89 5.10 16.59 5.53
CA ALA A 89 3.71 16.45 5.15
C ALA A 89 3.63 16.70 3.65
N GLY A 90 2.61 16.19 2.99
CA GLY A 90 2.51 16.38 1.55
C GLY A 90 1.24 15.82 0.94
N ARG A 91 1.23 15.80 -0.38
CA ARG A 91 0.13 15.24 -1.17
C ARG A 91 0.69 14.42 -2.32
N ASN A 92 0.07 13.27 -2.58
CA ASN A 92 0.33 12.51 -3.78
C ASN A 92 -0.40 13.14 -4.98
N LEU A 93 0.36 13.55 -5.98
CA LEU A 93 -0.14 14.27 -7.16
C LEU A 93 -0.93 13.39 -8.13
N LEU A 94 -0.73 12.08 -8.11
CA LEU A 94 -1.42 11.16 -9.02
C LEU A 94 -2.81 10.81 -8.50
N SER A 95 -2.94 10.58 -7.20
CA SER A 95 -4.19 10.16 -6.56
C SER A 95 -4.97 11.29 -5.88
N GLY A 96 -4.30 12.42 -5.58
CA GLY A 96 -4.82 13.48 -4.72
C GLY A 96 -4.83 13.15 -3.22
N GLY A 97 -4.27 12.01 -2.80
CA GLY A 97 -4.25 11.60 -1.39
C GLY A 97 -3.27 12.41 -0.55
N GLU A 98 -3.65 12.72 0.69
CA GLU A 98 -2.85 13.52 1.63
C GLU A 98 -1.92 12.61 2.46
N ILE A 99 -0.68 13.07 2.65
CA ILE A 99 0.31 12.52 3.59
C ILE A 99 0.21 13.39 4.85
N PRO A 100 -0.31 12.84 5.97
CA PRO A 100 -0.43 13.60 7.21
C PRO A 100 0.96 14.00 7.72
N GLU A 101 0.98 15.06 8.51
CA GLU A 101 2.22 15.51 9.13
C GLU A 101 2.77 14.45 10.10
N ASP A 102 4.00 14.03 9.87
CA ASP A 102 4.72 13.05 10.71
C ASP A 102 6.24 13.30 10.69
N THR A 103 6.99 12.51 11.45
CA THR A 103 8.46 12.52 11.48
C THR A 103 9.04 11.32 10.75
N MET A 104 9.74 11.57 9.65
CA MET A 104 10.61 10.60 8.98
C MET A 104 12.05 10.76 9.46
N ILE A 105 12.78 9.67 9.68
CA ILE A 105 14.21 9.72 9.97
C ILE A 105 14.99 9.45 8.70
N HIS A 106 15.91 10.36 8.34
CA HIS A 106 16.96 10.10 7.37
C HIS A 106 18.21 9.63 8.13
N MET A 107 18.62 8.39 7.90
CA MET A 107 19.87 7.84 8.42
C MET A 107 20.88 7.75 7.27
N TRP A 108 21.88 8.62 7.31
CA TRP A 108 22.98 8.71 6.35
C TRP A 108 24.18 7.94 6.89
N THR A 109 24.77 7.03 6.10
CA THR A 109 26.01 6.33 6.45
C THR A 109 27.13 6.74 5.51
N PHE A 110 28.32 6.97 6.07
CA PHE A 110 29.50 7.48 5.38
C PHE A 110 30.58 6.42 5.22
N GLY A 111 31.22 6.42 4.05
CA GLY A 111 32.43 5.66 3.76
C GLY A 111 33.67 6.32 4.35
N ALA A 112 34.79 5.60 4.32
CA ALA A 112 36.08 6.11 4.79
C ALA A 112 36.61 7.30 3.96
N ASP A 113 36.11 7.47 2.73
CA ASP A 113 36.43 8.58 1.84
C ASP A 113 35.55 9.83 2.05
N GLY A 114 34.59 9.76 2.99
CA GLY A 114 33.67 10.84 3.31
C GLY A 114 32.44 10.94 2.40
N ARG A 115 32.26 10.00 1.46
CA ARG A 115 31.03 9.92 0.65
C ARG A 115 29.92 9.18 1.39
N VAL A 116 28.68 9.46 1.02
CA VAL A 116 27.52 8.71 1.53
C VAL A 116 27.47 7.36 0.84
N VAL A 117 27.52 6.27 1.62
CA VAL A 117 27.48 4.87 1.14
C VAL A 117 26.13 4.20 1.42
N ALA A 118 25.30 4.77 2.30
CA ALA A 118 23.91 4.36 2.46
C ALA A 118 23.02 5.52 2.90
N LEU A 119 21.79 5.53 2.41
CA LEU A 119 20.69 6.33 2.96
C LEU A 119 19.53 5.38 3.26
N ARG A 120 19.03 5.45 4.49
CA ARG A 120 17.82 4.77 4.89
C ARG A 120 16.82 5.79 5.43
N HIS A 121 15.66 5.82 4.81
CA HIS A 121 14.48 6.48 5.32
C HIS A 121 13.76 5.54 6.29
N ILE A 122 13.35 6.05 7.43
CA ILE A 122 12.64 5.30 8.47
C ILE A 122 11.46 6.15 8.91
N GLY A 123 10.24 5.73 8.57
CA GLY A 123 9.02 6.43 8.92
C GLY A 123 7.81 5.52 8.78
N ASP A 124 6.63 6.07 9.00
CA ASP A 124 5.38 5.35 8.73
C ASP A 124 5.07 5.33 7.23
N TRP A 125 5.55 4.30 6.55
CA TRP A 125 5.29 4.11 5.13
C TRP A 125 3.82 3.90 4.79
N ALA A 126 2.98 3.53 5.76
CA ALA A 126 1.55 3.38 5.52
C ALA A 126 0.91 4.74 5.16
N HIS A 127 1.47 5.86 5.64
CA HIS A 127 1.02 7.21 5.25
C HIS A 127 1.18 7.43 3.74
N HIS A 128 2.36 7.10 3.20
CA HIS A 128 2.64 7.22 1.78
C HIS A 128 1.83 6.24 0.93
N GLU A 129 1.65 5.00 1.40
CA GLU A 129 0.83 4.00 0.70
C GLU A 129 -0.63 4.41 0.60
N ARG A 130 -1.21 4.94 1.68
CA ARG A 130 -2.56 5.48 1.65
C ARG A 130 -2.66 6.68 0.75
N ALA A 131 -1.71 7.60 0.83
CA ALA A 131 -1.71 8.77 -0.04
C ALA A 131 -1.63 8.37 -1.51
N ALA A 132 -0.89 7.32 -1.88
CA ALA A 132 -0.77 6.84 -3.26
C ALA A 132 -2.01 6.14 -3.81
N GLN A 133 -3.00 5.79 -2.96
CA GLN A 133 -4.21 5.12 -3.41
C GLN A 133 -5.19 6.10 -4.07
N PRO A 134 -5.87 5.71 -5.17
CA PRO A 134 -6.92 6.51 -5.79
C PRO A 134 -7.96 6.93 -4.74
N THR A 135 -8.29 8.22 -4.70
CA THR A 135 -9.29 8.77 -3.78
C THR A 135 -10.71 8.55 -4.33
N THR A 136 -11.17 7.30 -4.39
CA THR A 136 -12.63 7.07 -4.38
C THR A 136 -13.11 7.28 -2.95
N ALA A 137 -14.20 8.03 -2.78
CA ALA A 137 -14.76 8.24 -1.44
C ALA A 137 -15.16 6.89 -0.86
N ALA A 138 -14.50 6.47 0.22
CA ALA A 138 -14.83 5.22 0.89
C ALA A 138 -16.31 5.24 1.32
N PRO A 139 -17.07 4.17 1.06
CA PRO A 139 -18.47 4.09 1.47
C PRO A 139 -18.56 4.23 3.00
N PRO A 140 -19.53 4.98 3.55
CA PRO A 140 -19.61 5.20 4.99
C PRO A 140 -19.95 3.90 5.73
N ALA A 141 -19.57 3.82 7.00
CA ALA A 141 -20.06 2.75 7.88
C ALA A 141 -21.60 2.71 7.91
N GLY A 142 -22.15 1.50 7.82
CA GLY A 142 -23.58 1.24 7.65
C GLY A 142 -24.05 1.19 6.19
N ALA A 143 -23.21 1.49 5.21
CA ALA A 143 -23.55 1.27 3.80
C ALA A 143 -23.70 -0.22 3.50
N THR A 144 -24.65 -0.55 2.62
CA THR A 144 -24.83 -1.90 2.07
C THR A 144 -24.55 -1.85 0.58
N LEU A 145 -23.64 -2.69 0.11
CA LEU A 145 -23.17 -2.77 -1.26
C LEU A 145 -23.51 -4.15 -1.84
N SER A 146 -23.87 -4.18 -3.12
CA SER A 146 -24.06 -5.42 -3.88
C SER A 146 -22.81 -5.72 -4.68
N VAL A 147 -22.13 -6.82 -4.36
CA VAL A 147 -20.91 -7.25 -5.04
C VAL A 147 -21.20 -8.60 -5.67
N LEU A 148 -21.53 -8.59 -6.97
CA LEU A 148 -22.01 -9.78 -7.69
C LEU A 148 -23.25 -10.37 -6.97
N SER A 149 -23.19 -11.63 -6.56
CA SER A 149 -24.25 -12.29 -5.78
C SER A 149 -24.22 -11.98 -4.29
N ASP A 150 -23.16 -11.33 -3.81
CA ASP A 150 -22.93 -11.08 -2.39
C ASP A 150 -23.45 -9.71 -1.96
N THR A 151 -23.85 -9.64 -0.70
CA THR A 151 -24.20 -8.41 0.00
C THR A 151 -23.11 -8.10 1.02
N ILE A 152 -22.54 -6.90 0.93
CA ILE A 152 -21.49 -6.39 1.80
C ILE A 152 -22.06 -5.27 2.66
N SER A 153 -22.10 -5.45 3.98
CA SER A 153 -22.37 -4.37 4.92
C SER A 153 -21.06 -3.79 5.44
N VAL A 154 -20.81 -2.52 5.16
CA VAL A 154 -19.59 -1.81 5.58
C VAL A 154 -19.69 -1.50 7.08
N LEU A 155 -18.86 -2.14 7.90
CA LEU A 155 -18.80 -1.86 9.34
C LEU A 155 -17.74 -0.80 9.66
N GLN A 156 -16.64 -0.81 8.92
CA GLN A 156 -15.58 0.20 8.95
C GLN A 156 -14.91 0.28 7.58
N SER A 157 -14.66 1.48 7.10
CA SER A 157 -13.95 1.76 5.85
C SER A 157 -12.91 2.86 6.05
N GLY A 158 -11.87 2.86 5.22
CA GLY A 158 -10.71 3.73 5.40
C GLY A 158 -9.81 3.34 6.58
N GLY A 159 -8.68 4.04 6.71
CA GLY A 159 -7.72 3.82 7.79
C GLY A 159 -6.77 2.63 7.57
N GLU A 160 -6.27 2.06 8.67
CA GLU A 160 -5.29 0.94 8.66
C GLU A 160 -5.94 -0.42 8.40
N PHE A 161 -7.24 -0.55 8.65
CA PHE A 161 -8.00 -1.75 8.37
C PHE A 161 -9.47 -1.41 8.12
N GLU A 162 -10.10 -2.24 7.30
CA GLU A 162 -11.52 -2.18 6.99
C GLU A 162 -12.20 -3.44 7.50
N VAL A 163 -13.49 -3.33 7.82
CA VAL A 163 -14.29 -4.43 8.33
C VAL A 163 -15.63 -4.43 7.61
N PHE A 164 -16.01 -5.61 7.12
CA PHE A 164 -17.24 -5.84 6.41
C PHE A 164 -17.95 -7.05 6.99
N GLU A 165 -19.27 -7.01 7.03
CA GLU A 165 -20.07 -8.23 7.13
C GLU A 165 -20.53 -8.63 5.73
N LEU A 166 -20.25 -9.87 5.35
CA LEU A 166 -20.57 -10.43 4.05
C LEU A 166 -21.59 -11.56 4.18
N THR A 167 -22.59 -11.53 3.31
CA THR A 167 -23.63 -12.56 3.19
C THR A 167 -23.93 -12.82 1.72
N GLY A 168 -24.21 -14.05 1.33
CA GLY A 168 -24.50 -14.40 -0.07
C GLY A 168 -25.23 -15.75 -0.19
N PRO A 169 -25.68 -16.12 -1.40
CA PRO A 169 -26.27 -17.43 -1.63
C PRO A 169 -25.24 -18.55 -1.43
N GLU A 170 -25.71 -19.78 -1.27
CA GLU A 170 -24.84 -20.95 -1.29
C GLU A 170 -24.02 -20.96 -2.60
N ASP A 171 -22.75 -21.36 -2.50
CA ASP A 171 -21.77 -21.39 -3.60
C ASP A 171 -21.29 -20.04 -4.13
N SER A 172 -21.73 -18.93 -3.53
CA SER A 172 -21.20 -17.60 -3.86
C SER A 172 -19.77 -17.38 -3.33
N GLY A 173 -19.09 -16.43 -3.96
CA GLY A 173 -17.74 -16.01 -3.66
C GLY A 173 -16.94 -15.67 -4.93
N PRO A 174 -15.81 -14.96 -4.81
CA PRO A 174 -15.03 -14.52 -5.95
C PRO A 174 -14.26 -15.67 -6.59
N PRO A 175 -13.96 -15.59 -7.89
CA PRO A 175 -12.98 -16.49 -8.50
C PRO A 175 -11.56 -16.27 -7.91
N PRO A 176 -10.59 -17.17 -8.19
CA PRO A 176 -9.22 -17.01 -7.72
C PRO A 176 -8.62 -15.66 -8.11
N HIS A 177 -8.17 -14.89 -7.12
CA HIS A 177 -7.60 -13.55 -7.30
C HIS A 177 -6.52 -13.27 -6.24
N ALA A 178 -5.72 -12.23 -6.45
CA ALA A 178 -4.72 -11.74 -5.51
C ALA A 178 -4.71 -10.22 -5.47
N HIS A 179 -4.35 -9.67 -4.31
CA HIS A 179 -4.29 -8.23 -4.07
C HIS A 179 -3.16 -7.89 -3.08
N PRO A 180 -2.65 -6.65 -3.08
CA PRO A 180 -1.50 -6.24 -2.26
C PRO A 180 -1.79 -6.03 -0.78
N TRP A 181 -3.01 -6.31 -0.30
CA TRP A 181 -3.38 -6.26 1.13
C TRP A 181 -3.58 -7.65 1.73
N VAL A 182 -3.49 -7.74 3.06
CA VAL A 182 -3.92 -8.92 3.82
C VAL A 182 -5.44 -8.93 3.92
N GLU A 183 -6.04 -10.11 3.79
CA GLU A 183 -7.47 -10.32 4.03
C GLU A 183 -7.67 -11.43 5.07
N ALA A 184 -8.70 -11.30 5.89
CA ALA A 184 -9.04 -12.27 6.91
C ALA A 184 -10.55 -12.48 7.00
N PHE A 185 -10.93 -13.71 7.33
CA PHE A 185 -12.30 -14.16 7.45
C PHE A 185 -12.56 -14.67 8.87
N TYR A 186 -13.69 -14.27 9.44
CA TYR A 186 -14.23 -14.87 10.66
C TYR A 186 -15.67 -15.32 10.42
N VAL A 187 -15.96 -16.59 10.67
CA VAL A 187 -17.29 -17.15 10.36
C VAL A 187 -18.25 -16.85 11.49
N LEU A 188 -19.26 -16.02 11.21
CA LEU A 188 -20.32 -15.68 12.17
C LEU A 188 -21.42 -16.76 12.21
N GLU A 189 -21.81 -17.26 11.04
CA GLU A 189 -22.83 -18.29 10.85
C GLU A 189 -22.52 -19.11 9.60
N GLY A 190 -22.91 -20.40 9.56
CA GLY A 190 -22.63 -21.29 8.45
C GLY A 190 -21.17 -21.76 8.38
N ALA A 191 -20.67 -21.92 7.16
CA ALA A 191 -19.28 -22.29 6.88
C ALA A 191 -18.79 -21.64 5.57
N VAL A 192 -17.48 -21.47 5.46
CA VAL A 192 -16.81 -20.97 4.25
C VAL A 192 -15.68 -21.93 3.88
N GLU A 193 -15.53 -22.20 2.60
CA GLU A 193 -14.33 -22.84 2.07
C GLU A 193 -13.41 -21.77 1.48
N VAL A 194 -12.17 -21.72 1.95
CA VAL A 194 -11.14 -20.84 1.40
C VAL A 194 -10.12 -21.69 0.67
N THR A 195 -9.79 -21.30 -0.55
CA THR A 195 -8.83 -21.99 -1.40
C THR A 195 -7.62 -21.09 -1.65
N THR A 196 -6.44 -21.58 -1.32
CA THR A 196 -5.14 -21.04 -1.74
C THR A 196 -4.44 -22.11 -2.60
N ASP A 197 -3.30 -22.64 -2.17
CA ASP A 197 -2.73 -23.89 -2.71
C ASP A 197 -3.53 -25.12 -2.28
N VAL A 198 -4.29 -24.99 -1.17
CA VAL A 198 -5.17 -26.02 -0.63
C VAL A 198 -6.55 -25.41 -0.31
N THR A 199 -7.59 -26.23 -0.38
CA THR A 199 -8.93 -25.86 0.08
C THR A 199 -9.10 -26.28 1.54
N GLN A 200 -9.53 -25.33 2.37
CA GLN A 200 -9.83 -25.55 3.78
C GLN A 200 -11.23 -25.04 4.11
N SER A 201 -11.97 -25.77 4.94
CA SER A 201 -13.30 -25.38 5.40
C SER A 201 -13.22 -24.81 6.82
N PHE A 202 -13.87 -23.67 7.03
CA PHE A 202 -13.97 -22.97 8.30
C PHE A 202 -15.44 -22.82 8.66
N LYS A 203 -15.80 -23.14 9.91
CA LYS A 203 -17.15 -23.10 10.45
C LYS A 203 -17.31 -21.96 11.43
N LYS A 204 -18.54 -21.70 11.85
CA LYS A 204 -18.88 -20.72 12.89
C LYS A 204 -17.87 -20.72 14.05
N GLY A 205 -17.32 -19.53 14.32
CA GLY A 205 -16.34 -19.29 15.37
C GLY A 205 -14.87 -19.47 14.95
N GLU A 206 -14.62 -19.98 13.75
CA GLU A 206 -13.27 -20.18 13.21
C GLU A 206 -12.81 -18.98 12.37
N PHE A 207 -11.49 -18.88 12.21
CA PHE A 207 -10.79 -17.75 11.61
C PHE A 207 -9.75 -18.23 10.61
N CYS A 208 -9.57 -17.50 9.51
CA CYS A 208 -8.45 -17.67 8.60
C CYS A 208 -8.02 -16.33 7.97
N SER A 209 -6.83 -16.32 7.37
CA SER A 209 -6.30 -15.15 6.69
C SER A 209 -5.48 -15.53 5.47
N THR A 210 -5.51 -14.68 4.45
CA THR A 210 -4.71 -14.77 3.24
C THR A 210 -3.66 -13.64 3.26
N PRO A 211 -2.36 -13.96 3.15
CA PRO A 211 -1.32 -12.94 3.05
C PRO A 211 -1.44 -12.09 1.78
N ALA A 212 -0.93 -10.87 1.82
CA ALA A 212 -0.83 -10.01 0.65
C ALA A 212 -0.11 -10.71 -0.52
N GLY A 213 -0.66 -10.57 -1.72
CA GLY A 213 -0.11 -11.14 -2.97
C GLY A 213 -0.38 -12.63 -3.18
N VAL A 214 -0.99 -13.35 -2.23
CA VAL A 214 -1.34 -14.76 -2.39
C VAL A 214 -2.64 -14.90 -3.18
N VAL A 215 -2.63 -15.76 -4.20
CA VAL A 215 -3.86 -16.10 -4.96
C VAL A 215 -4.78 -16.90 -4.06
N HIS A 216 -6.02 -16.44 -3.94
CA HIS A 216 -7.05 -17.10 -3.14
C HIS A 216 -8.45 -16.91 -3.71
N SER A 217 -9.37 -17.76 -3.27
CA SER A 217 -10.82 -17.61 -3.44
C SER A 217 -11.53 -18.11 -2.19
N TYR A 218 -12.81 -17.75 -2.03
CA TYR A 218 -13.67 -18.40 -1.05
C TYR A 218 -15.00 -18.80 -1.68
N ARG A 219 -15.68 -19.74 -1.02
CA ARG A 219 -17.03 -20.20 -1.35
C ARG A 219 -17.87 -20.32 -0.08
N LEU A 220 -19.04 -19.68 -0.05
CA LEU A 220 -19.99 -19.80 1.05
C LEU A 220 -20.66 -21.19 1.02
N ILE A 221 -20.73 -21.86 2.17
CA ILE A 221 -21.25 -23.22 2.29
C ILE A 221 -22.55 -23.23 3.09
N GLY A 222 -23.64 -23.50 2.37
CA GLY A 222 -25.00 -23.54 2.90
C GLY A 222 -25.71 -22.19 2.91
N PRO A 223 -27.05 -22.21 3.06
CA PRO A 223 -27.86 -21.01 3.05
C PRO A 223 -27.59 -20.14 4.29
N GLU A 224 -27.73 -18.81 4.15
CA GLU A 224 -27.59 -17.84 5.26
C GLU A 224 -26.19 -17.80 5.89
N THR A 225 -25.15 -18.15 5.13
CA THR A 225 -23.76 -18.01 5.59
C THR A 225 -23.41 -16.54 5.77
N ARG A 226 -22.83 -16.21 6.94
CA ARG A 226 -22.42 -14.85 7.31
C ARG A 226 -20.98 -14.87 7.80
N ILE A 227 -20.15 -14.01 7.24
CA ILE A 227 -18.74 -13.89 7.61
C ILE A 227 -18.38 -12.43 7.87
N LEU A 228 -17.45 -12.18 8.76
CA LEU A 228 -16.71 -10.92 8.78
C LEU A 228 -15.52 -11.06 7.84
N VAL A 229 -15.36 -10.06 6.97
CA VAL A 229 -14.17 -9.86 6.16
C VAL A 229 -13.41 -8.67 6.72
N MET A 230 -12.11 -8.83 6.95
CA MET A 230 -11.24 -7.75 7.39
C MET A 230 -10.08 -7.62 6.43
N SER A 231 -9.78 -6.41 5.97
CA SER A 231 -8.67 -6.15 5.06
C SER A 231 -7.74 -5.08 5.61
N SER A 232 -6.43 -5.22 5.38
CA SER A 232 -5.46 -4.17 5.74
C SER A 232 -5.48 -3.00 4.75
N GLY A 233 -5.26 -1.78 5.24
CA GLY A 233 -5.34 -0.56 4.45
C GLY A 233 -6.78 -0.20 4.08
N SER A 234 -6.96 0.58 3.02
CA SER A 234 -8.24 1.20 2.63
C SER A 234 -8.68 0.85 1.20
N HIS A 235 -8.42 -0.39 0.76
CA HIS A 235 -8.60 -0.82 -0.63
C HIS A 235 -9.91 -1.59 -0.88
N GLY A 236 -10.35 -2.39 0.10
CA GLY A 236 -11.47 -3.31 -0.07
C GLY A 236 -12.78 -2.56 -0.28
N SER A 237 -13.00 -1.51 0.50
CA SER A 237 -14.23 -0.71 0.41
C SER A 237 -14.34 0.05 -0.91
N ALA A 238 -13.21 0.56 -1.44
CA ALA A 238 -13.14 1.19 -2.75
C ALA A 238 -13.52 0.21 -3.86
N PHE A 239 -12.93 -1.00 -3.83
CA PHE A 239 -13.26 -2.07 -4.78
C PHE A 239 -14.73 -2.49 -4.72
N PHE A 240 -15.27 -2.70 -3.52
CA PHE A 240 -16.67 -3.10 -3.33
C PHE A 240 -17.64 -2.00 -3.79
N ALA A 241 -17.35 -0.73 -3.47
CA ALA A 241 -18.17 0.39 -3.93
C ALA A 241 -18.13 0.53 -5.45
N ASP A 242 -16.98 0.22 -6.06
CA ASP A 242 -16.81 0.29 -7.50
C ASP A 242 -17.57 -0.81 -8.25
N MET A 243 -17.60 -2.02 -7.69
CA MET A 243 -18.45 -3.12 -8.15
C MET A 243 -19.94 -2.74 -8.06
N ASP A 244 -20.40 -2.26 -6.90
CA ASP A 244 -21.79 -1.87 -6.66
C ASP A 244 -22.27 -0.75 -7.60
N ALA A 245 -21.42 0.24 -7.86
CA ALA A 245 -21.77 1.38 -8.69
C ALA A 245 -21.82 1.05 -10.20
N ASN A 246 -21.10 0.02 -10.66
CA ASN A 246 -20.87 -0.21 -12.09
C ASN A 246 -21.38 -1.56 -12.61
N LEU A 247 -21.89 -2.44 -11.75
CA LEU A 247 -22.43 -3.73 -12.15
C LEU A 247 -23.88 -3.91 -11.72
N VAL A 248 -24.59 -4.76 -12.46
CA VAL A 248 -25.90 -5.26 -12.04
C VAL A 248 -25.67 -6.41 -11.06
N PRO A 249 -26.29 -6.39 -9.86
CA PRO A 249 -26.17 -7.48 -8.89
C PRO A 249 -26.66 -8.83 -9.46
N GLY A 250 -26.01 -9.91 -9.03
CA GLY A 250 -26.32 -11.28 -9.43
C GLY A 250 -25.08 -12.09 -9.83
N GLU A 251 -25.34 -13.32 -10.29
CA GLU A 251 -24.28 -14.21 -10.72
C GLU A 251 -23.49 -13.63 -11.90
N PRO A 252 -22.15 -13.72 -11.89
CA PRO A 252 -21.33 -13.26 -12.99
C PRO A 252 -21.68 -14.03 -14.28
N THR A 253 -21.92 -13.31 -15.37
CA THR A 253 -22.19 -13.87 -16.70
C THR A 253 -21.02 -13.62 -17.64
N PRO A 254 -20.92 -14.36 -18.77
CA PRO A 254 -19.93 -14.04 -19.81
C PRO A 254 -19.99 -12.59 -20.31
N GLU A 255 -21.17 -11.97 -20.25
CA GLU A 255 -21.40 -10.58 -20.66
C GLU A 255 -20.93 -9.57 -19.60
N SER A 256 -21.07 -9.88 -18.31
CA SER A 256 -20.59 -9.01 -17.23
C SER A 256 -19.09 -9.16 -16.97
N MET A 257 -18.48 -10.28 -17.37
CA MET A 257 -17.09 -10.57 -17.00
C MET A 257 -16.05 -9.54 -17.46
N PRO A 258 -16.11 -8.99 -18.68
CA PRO A 258 -15.18 -7.94 -19.07
C PRO A 258 -15.20 -6.74 -18.10
N ALA A 259 -16.39 -6.30 -17.68
CA ALA A 259 -16.53 -5.19 -16.73
C ALA A 259 -16.00 -5.57 -15.33
N VAL A 260 -16.28 -6.79 -14.85
CA VAL A 260 -15.74 -7.28 -13.56
C VAL A 260 -14.22 -7.29 -13.58
N ILE A 261 -13.60 -7.76 -14.67
CA ILE A 261 -12.13 -7.81 -14.83
C ILE A 261 -11.55 -6.40 -14.87
N ASP A 262 -12.18 -5.48 -15.61
CA ASP A 262 -11.73 -4.09 -15.70
C ASP A 262 -11.78 -3.39 -14.33
N ILE A 263 -12.87 -3.58 -13.57
CA ILE A 263 -13.02 -3.07 -12.21
C ILE A 263 -11.95 -3.67 -11.28
N ALA A 264 -11.74 -4.98 -11.34
CA ALA A 264 -10.72 -5.64 -10.53
C ALA A 264 -9.31 -5.08 -10.82
N LYS A 265 -8.93 -4.96 -12.10
CA LYS A 265 -7.63 -4.43 -12.51
C LYS A 265 -7.41 -3.00 -12.06
N ARG A 266 -8.40 -2.11 -12.23
CA ARG A 266 -8.25 -0.70 -11.84
C ARG A 266 -8.19 -0.48 -10.33
N ASN A 267 -8.69 -1.44 -9.54
CA ASN A 267 -8.56 -1.46 -8.08
C ASN A 267 -7.34 -2.27 -7.59
N GLY A 268 -6.43 -2.67 -8.49
CA GLY A 268 -5.16 -3.31 -8.13
C GLY A 268 -5.24 -4.81 -7.85
N LEU A 269 -6.35 -5.47 -8.18
CA LEU A 269 -6.46 -6.92 -8.11
C LEU A 269 -5.81 -7.56 -9.35
N THR A 270 -5.32 -8.78 -9.16
CA THR A 270 -4.81 -9.66 -10.22
C THR A 270 -5.50 -11.02 -10.13
N SER A 271 -5.50 -11.78 -11.22
CA SER A 271 -6.07 -13.12 -11.25
C SER A 271 -5.44 -13.93 -12.39
N PRO A 272 -5.26 -15.25 -12.21
CA PRO A 272 -4.94 -16.16 -13.31
C PRO A 272 -5.96 -16.12 -14.46
N LEU A 273 -7.19 -15.66 -14.21
CA LEU A 273 -8.27 -15.57 -15.20
C LEU A 273 -8.24 -14.27 -16.02
N PHE A 274 -7.38 -13.33 -15.68
CA PHE A 274 -7.28 -12.04 -16.39
C PHE A 274 -6.41 -12.11 -17.66
N ALA A 275 -5.78 -13.25 -17.90
CA ALA A 275 -4.81 -13.53 -18.96
C ALA A 275 -5.46 -14.06 -20.24
#